data_AF-A0A812Z0V5-F1
#
_entry.id   AF-A0A812Z0V5-F1
#
_cell.length_a   1.000
_cell.length_b   1.000
_cell.length_c   1.000
_cell.angle_alpha   90.00
_cell.angle_beta   90.00
_cell.angle_gamma   90.00
#
_symmetry.space_group_name_H-M   'P 1'
#
loop_
_entity.id
_entity.type
_entity.pdbx_description
1 polymer ?
#
loop_
_entity_poly.entity_id
_entity_poly.type
_entity_poly.pdbx_seq_one_letter_code
_entity_poly.pdbx_strand_id
1 'polypeptide(L)'
;MVMARPKQMPSAPSGRQTFPMKVLLGRLEQGAAAPWSSFLPDHLRPKGVTAKVFEQTASKDVRGKASQESKAQKSEYAPLGIQVMGRVWEYSQDPIGCREVQHAIETADANTLAGIAAELHDHVWDATCCPHANHVLQKCIAALSPEDLQFIVDVLTKERLAVQAARHKYGCRIVQRLIEYCSSVQIEGLLRSLLAEVPLVSCHAYGNYVMQHILQHSPLQSEVCQALEEHLNALSSDQYGAAVVSCAMTSASRPSRLSLARAILKEPSVLIRLACSRHGHPAAREVVEVLDSPDRMEALRILGTNQTRLLRSRYGRIVAGMS
;
A
#
# COMPACT_ATOMS: atom_id res chain seq x y z
N MET A 1 -42.58 16.37 -31.98
CA MET A 1 -41.27 15.69 -32.05
C MET A 1 -40.81 15.38 -30.62
N VAL A 2 -40.85 14.08 -30.29
CA VAL A 2 -40.17 13.33 -29.22
C VAL A 2 -40.01 14.00 -27.84
N MET A 3 -40.91 13.65 -26.91
CA MET A 3 -40.65 13.71 -25.47
C MET A 3 -39.67 12.58 -25.09
N ALA A 4 -38.51 12.94 -24.55
CA ALA A 4 -37.54 11.99 -24.03
C ALA A 4 -38.06 11.34 -22.74
N ARG A 5 -38.24 10.01 -22.76
CA ARG A 5 -38.57 9.22 -21.57
C ARG A 5 -37.38 9.22 -20.59
N PRO A 6 -37.61 9.28 -19.27
CA PRO A 6 -36.54 9.09 -18.30
C PRO A 6 -35.98 7.66 -18.39
N LYS A 7 -34.64 7.54 -18.42
CA LYS A 7 -33.93 6.25 -18.41
C LYS A 7 -34.32 5.46 -17.15
N GLN A 8 -34.91 4.29 -17.34
CA GLN A 8 -35.10 3.31 -16.26
C GLN A 8 -33.73 2.91 -15.71
N MET A 9 -33.59 2.99 -14.38
CA MET A 9 -32.42 2.45 -13.69
C MET A 9 -32.44 0.91 -13.72
N PRO A 10 -31.27 0.25 -13.80
CA PRO A 10 -31.19 -1.20 -13.78
C PRO A 10 -31.72 -1.75 -12.45
N SER A 11 -32.53 -2.79 -12.52
CA SER A 11 -33.02 -3.53 -11.36
C SER A 11 -31.85 -4.15 -10.57
N ALA A 12 -31.89 -4.00 -9.25
CA ALA A 12 -30.86 -4.52 -8.36
C ALA A 12 -30.80 -6.07 -8.39
N PRO A 13 -29.61 -6.69 -8.32
CA PRO A 13 -29.48 -8.14 -8.27
C PRO A 13 -30.00 -8.68 -6.94
N SER A 14 -30.71 -9.81 -7.00
CA SER A 14 -31.37 -10.54 -5.90
C SER A 14 -30.39 -11.27 -4.95
N GLY A 15 -29.31 -10.62 -4.55
CA GLY A 15 -28.34 -11.11 -3.56
C GLY A 15 -28.52 -10.43 -2.21
N ARG A 16 -28.27 -11.14 -1.09
CA ARG A 16 -28.27 -10.56 0.26
C ARG A 16 -27.27 -9.40 0.33
N GLN A 17 -27.77 -8.17 0.29
CA GLN A 17 -26.95 -6.97 0.43
C GLN A 17 -26.34 -6.91 1.83
N THR A 18 -25.03 -6.74 1.89
CA THR A 18 -24.27 -6.60 3.13
C THR A 18 -24.64 -5.30 3.84
N PHE A 19 -24.49 -5.29 5.16
CA PHE A 19 -24.85 -4.14 6.00
C PHE A 19 -24.33 -2.78 5.49
N PRO A 20 -23.06 -2.65 5.03
CA PRO A 20 -22.55 -1.37 4.50
C PRO A 20 -23.25 -0.90 3.21
N MET A 21 -23.67 -1.83 2.34
CA MET A 21 -24.32 -1.52 1.06
C MET A 21 -25.73 -0.96 1.24
N LYS A 22 -26.49 -1.45 2.23
CA LYS A 22 -27.84 -0.92 2.51
C LYS A 22 -27.82 0.52 3.02
N VAL A 23 -26.81 0.86 3.83
CA VAL A 23 -26.60 2.20 4.37
C VAL A 23 -26.26 3.20 3.27
N LEU A 24 -25.38 2.81 2.35
CA LEU A 24 -25.00 3.62 1.18
C LEU A 24 -26.18 3.88 0.24
N LEU A 25 -26.98 2.84 -0.06
CA LEU A 25 -28.16 2.97 -0.91
C LEU A 25 -29.24 3.86 -0.28
N GLY A 26 -29.52 3.69 1.02
CA GLY A 26 -30.48 4.56 1.72
C GLY A 26 -30.06 6.03 1.75
N ARG A 27 -28.76 6.33 1.82
CA ARG A 27 -28.23 7.70 1.72
C ARG A 27 -28.36 8.30 0.32
N LEU A 28 -28.17 7.50 -0.72
CA LEU A 28 -28.30 7.94 -2.12
C LEU A 28 -29.77 8.23 -2.48
N GLU A 29 -30.72 7.51 -1.88
CA GLU A 29 -32.15 7.71 -2.13
C GLU A 29 -32.76 8.90 -1.36
N GLN A 30 -32.27 9.20 -0.14
CA GLN A 30 -32.88 10.21 0.75
C GLN A 30 -32.17 11.57 0.74
N GLY A 31 -31.00 11.67 0.13
CA GLY A 31 -30.19 12.90 0.13
C GLY A 31 -29.55 13.19 1.50
N ALA A 32 -28.55 14.08 1.51
CA ALA A 32 -27.66 14.33 2.66
C ALA A 32 -28.31 15.04 3.88
N ALA A 33 -29.64 15.14 3.94
CA ALA A 33 -30.36 15.90 4.97
C ALA A 33 -30.51 15.15 6.31
N ALA A 34 -30.45 13.81 6.31
CA ALA A 34 -30.59 13.02 7.55
C ALA A 34 -29.22 12.75 8.22
N PRO A 35 -29.13 12.85 9.55
CA PRO A 35 -27.90 12.53 10.29
C PRO A 35 -27.51 11.07 10.09
N TRP A 36 -26.21 10.80 9.91
CA TRP A 36 -25.69 9.48 9.51
C TRP A 36 -26.15 8.32 10.43
N SER A 37 -26.45 8.60 11.69
CA SER A 37 -26.93 7.65 12.69
C SER A 37 -28.34 7.10 12.41
N SER A 38 -29.15 7.77 11.59
CA SER A 38 -30.47 7.28 11.18
C SER A 38 -30.38 6.01 10.35
N PHE A 39 -29.26 5.81 9.63
CA PHE A 39 -29.02 4.68 8.74
C PHE A 39 -28.39 3.47 9.46
N LEU A 40 -28.09 3.56 10.75
CA LEU A 40 -27.58 2.43 11.52
C LEU A 40 -28.69 1.45 11.94
N PRO A 41 -28.43 0.13 12.04
CA PRO A 41 -29.34 -0.84 12.63
C PRO A 41 -29.56 -0.51 14.11
N ASP A 42 -30.73 -0.85 14.62
CA ASP A 42 -31.16 -0.44 15.97
C ASP A 42 -30.18 -0.85 17.09
N HIS A 43 -29.42 -1.93 16.90
CA HIS A 43 -28.41 -2.40 17.85
C HIS A 43 -27.08 -1.62 17.82
N LEU A 44 -26.81 -0.86 16.75
CA LEU A 44 -25.64 0.02 16.61
C LEU A 44 -25.98 1.50 16.79
N ARG A 45 -27.28 1.85 16.84
CA ARG A 45 -27.70 3.22 17.05
C ARG A 45 -27.29 3.68 18.46
N PRO A 46 -26.59 4.82 18.61
CA PRO A 46 -26.21 5.34 19.92
C PRO A 46 -27.45 5.53 20.80
N LYS A 47 -27.52 4.82 21.93
CA LYS A 47 -28.59 5.01 22.91
C LYS A 47 -28.23 6.18 23.81
N GLY A 48 -29.02 7.25 23.80
CA GLY A 48 -28.96 8.30 24.82
C GLY A 48 -28.34 9.64 24.44
N VAL A 49 -28.08 9.92 23.16
CA VAL A 49 -27.75 11.29 22.73
C VAL A 49 -28.98 11.91 22.09
N THR A 50 -29.68 12.76 22.86
CA THR A 50 -30.76 13.60 22.35
C THR A 50 -30.26 14.44 21.17
N ALA A 51 -31.02 14.46 20.07
CA ALA A 51 -30.74 15.10 18.78
C ALA A 51 -30.67 16.66 18.84
N LYS A 52 -29.84 17.23 19.72
CA LYS A 52 -29.65 18.67 19.88
C LYS A 52 -28.21 19.16 19.73
N VAL A 53 -27.27 18.29 19.37
CA VAL A 53 -25.83 18.65 19.27
C VAL A 53 -25.31 18.68 17.83
N PHE A 54 -26.12 18.31 16.83
CA PHE A 54 -25.69 18.29 15.42
C PHE A 54 -26.76 18.89 14.50
N GLU A 55 -27.13 20.14 14.73
CA GLU A 55 -28.00 20.86 13.79
C GLU A 55 -27.86 22.39 13.94
N GLN A 56 -26.66 22.90 13.68
CA GLN A 56 -26.46 24.32 13.37
C GLN A 56 -25.41 24.48 12.28
N THR A 57 -25.75 24.05 11.06
CA THR A 57 -25.28 24.66 9.80
C THR A 57 -26.08 24.06 8.64
N ALA A 58 -27.32 24.52 8.44
CA ALA A 58 -28.03 24.38 7.16
C ALA A 58 -29.07 25.51 7.03
N SER A 59 -28.69 26.48 6.20
CA SER A 59 -29.40 27.61 5.57
C SER A 59 -30.91 27.82 5.79
N LYS A 60 -31.29 29.09 6.00
CA LYS A 60 -32.57 29.67 5.56
C LYS A 60 -32.34 30.88 4.66
N ASP A 61 -32.81 30.71 3.42
CA ASP A 61 -33.46 31.62 2.47
C ASP A 61 -33.03 33.08 2.23
N VAL A 62 -32.99 33.36 0.92
CA VAL A 62 -32.82 34.63 0.22
C VAL A 62 -34.18 35.30 -0.01
N ARG A 63 -34.33 36.59 0.37
CA ARG A 63 -34.86 37.69 -0.48
C ARG A 63 -34.99 39.00 0.30
N GLY A 64 -34.35 40.06 -0.19
CA GLY A 64 -34.72 41.44 0.19
C GLY A 64 -33.63 42.51 0.08
N LYS A 65 -33.27 42.88 -1.17
CA LYS A 65 -32.80 44.20 -1.65
C LYS A 65 -31.75 45.02 -0.85
N ALA A 66 -30.59 45.15 -1.51
CA ALA A 66 -29.82 46.37 -1.80
C ALA A 66 -29.45 47.33 -0.65
N SER A 67 -28.14 47.49 -0.40
CA SER A 67 -27.37 48.63 -0.90
C SER A 67 -25.87 48.46 -0.58
N GLN A 68 -25.05 49.12 -1.40
CA GLN A 68 -23.60 49.10 -1.40
C GLN A 68 -23.00 49.58 -0.08
N GLU A 69 -22.04 48.81 0.43
CA GLU A 69 -20.93 49.16 1.35
C GLU A 69 -20.44 47.79 1.89
N SER A 70 -19.19 47.40 2.10
CA SER A 70 -17.86 47.92 1.84
C SER A 70 -16.94 46.86 2.46
N LYS A 71 -15.92 46.39 1.72
CA LYS A 71 -14.63 45.88 2.24
C LYS A 71 -14.61 44.58 3.08
N ALA A 72 -14.07 43.54 2.42
CA ALA A 72 -12.94 42.74 2.91
C ALA A 72 -12.83 42.49 4.43
N GLN A 73 -13.49 41.44 4.92
CA GLN A 73 -13.05 40.72 6.10
C GLN A 73 -12.30 39.45 5.65
N LYS A 74 -10.97 39.57 5.59
CA LYS A 74 -10.08 38.40 5.57
C LYS A 74 -10.22 37.69 6.91
N SER A 75 -10.39 36.36 6.85
CA SER A 75 -10.39 35.44 7.98
C SER A 75 -9.22 35.71 8.95
N GLU A 76 -9.53 35.85 10.23
CA GLU A 76 -8.62 36.16 11.35
C GLU A 76 -7.94 34.91 11.95
N TYR A 77 -7.85 33.82 11.19
CA TYR A 77 -7.10 32.62 11.57
C TYR A 77 -5.94 32.45 10.61
N ALA A 78 -4.70 32.48 11.14
CA ALA A 78 -3.52 32.13 10.36
C ALA A 78 -3.73 30.73 9.74
N PRO A 79 -3.35 30.51 8.46
CA PRO A 79 -3.36 29.18 7.88
C PRO A 79 -2.59 28.22 8.80
N LEU A 80 -3.14 27.02 9.05
CA LEU A 80 -2.57 26.03 9.97
C LEU A 80 -1.08 25.75 9.70
N GLY A 81 -0.65 25.85 8.43
CA GLY A 81 0.76 25.72 8.02
C GLY A 81 1.71 26.75 8.65
N ILE A 82 1.26 27.98 8.93
CA ILE A 82 2.08 28.99 9.61
C ILE A 82 2.25 28.64 11.10
N GLN A 83 1.32 27.88 11.69
CA GLN A 83 1.32 27.56 13.12
C GLN A 83 2.29 26.44 13.49
N VAL A 84 2.67 25.58 12.54
CA VAL A 84 3.58 24.44 12.79
C VAL A 84 5.04 24.75 12.48
N MET A 85 5.32 25.76 11.65
CA MET A 85 6.70 26.14 11.29
C MET A 85 7.50 26.59 12.51
N GLY A 86 8.77 26.18 12.57
CA GLY A 86 9.67 26.32 13.70
C GLY A 86 9.50 25.26 14.79
N ARG A 87 8.50 24.39 14.68
CA ARG A 87 8.19 23.29 15.60
C ARG A 87 7.78 22.02 14.87
N VAL A 88 8.10 21.89 13.57
CA VAL A 88 7.62 20.78 12.72
C VAL A 88 8.00 19.43 13.29
N TRP A 89 9.24 19.29 13.76
CA TRP A 89 9.71 18.04 14.35
C TRP A 89 8.95 17.69 15.63
N GLU A 90 8.83 18.64 16.56
CA GLU A 90 8.11 18.45 17.82
C GLU A 90 6.68 17.97 17.57
N TYR A 91 5.96 18.62 16.65
CA TYR A 91 4.58 18.27 16.32
C TYR A 91 4.51 16.93 15.60
N SER A 92 5.47 16.62 14.72
CA SER A 92 5.49 15.35 13.99
C SER A 92 5.56 14.13 14.90
N GLN A 93 6.18 14.27 16.07
CA GLN A 93 6.27 13.18 17.06
C GLN A 93 5.01 13.01 17.90
N ASP A 94 4.10 13.98 17.91
CA ASP A 94 2.88 13.98 18.72
C ASP A 94 1.67 13.33 17.98
N PRO A 95 0.81 12.55 18.67
CA PRO A 95 -0.35 11.90 18.05
C PRO A 95 -1.36 12.86 17.40
N ILE A 96 -1.50 14.09 17.91
CA ILE A 96 -2.37 15.14 17.39
C ILE A 96 -1.57 16.05 16.46
N GLY A 97 -0.40 16.52 16.90
CA GLY A 97 0.48 17.40 16.14
C GLY A 97 0.86 16.84 14.78
N CYS A 98 1.08 15.52 14.66
CA CYS A 98 1.41 14.93 13.36
C CYS A 98 0.27 15.07 12.35
N ARG A 99 -0.99 15.20 12.79
CA ARG A 99 -2.14 15.43 11.90
C ARG A 99 -2.18 16.87 11.44
N GLU A 100 -1.78 17.81 12.30
CA GLU A 100 -1.68 19.22 11.95
C GLU A 100 -0.57 19.45 10.92
N VAL A 101 0.59 18.81 11.09
CA VAL A 101 1.69 18.88 10.09
C VAL A 101 1.27 18.23 8.77
N GLN A 102 0.58 17.08 8.79
CA GLN A 102 0.05 16.46 7.56
C GLN A 102 -0.95 17.38 6.84
N HIS A 103 -1.85 18.05 7.57
CA HIS A 103 -2.79 19.00 6.99
C HIS A 103 -2.10 20.25 6.44
N ALA A 104 -1.06 20.72 7.13
CA ALA A 104 -0.20 21.79 6.63
C ALA A 104 0.44 21.41 5.30
N ILE A 105 1.01 20.21 5.17
CA ILE A 105 1.60 19.71 3.90
C ILE A 105 0.55 19.67 2.79
N GLU A 106 -0.67 19.22 3.07
CA GLU A 106 -1.75 19.11 2.06
C GLU A 106 -2.24 20.45 1.51
N THR A 107 -2.08 21.53 2.29
CA THR A 107 -2.59 22.87 1.95
C THR A 107 -1.49 23.90 1.70
N ALA A 108 -0.22 23.49 1.85
CA ALA A 108 0.95 24.35 1.71
C ALA A 108 1.18 24.82 0.27
N ASP A 109 1.67 26.05 0.15
CA ASP A 109 2.37 26.46 -1.07
C ASP A 109 3.80 25.88 -1.09
N ALA A 110 4.50 26.04 -2.22
CA ALA A 110 5.83 25.47 -2.41
C ALA A 110 6.84 25.95 -1.35
N ASN A 111 6.76 27.21 -0.92
CA ASN A 111 7.67 27.77 0.08
C ASN A 111 7.44 27.17 1.46
N THR A 112 6.18 27.03 1.86
CA THR A 112 5.79 26.43 3.15
C THR A 112 6.17 24.95 3.17
N LEU A 113 5.91 24.23 2.08
CA LEU A 113 6.28 22.82 1.95
C LEU A 113 7.79 22.61 2.05
N ALA A 114 8.58 23.45 1.37
CA ALA A 114 10.04 23.42 1.46
C ALA A 114 10.53 23.73 2.89
N GLY A 115 9.91 24.70 3.58
CA GLY A 115 10.21 25.01 4.98
C GLY A 115 9.95 23.83 5.92
N ILE A 116 8.80 23.16 5.77
CA ILE A 116 8.46 21.95 6.52
C ILE A 116 9.48 20.84 6.25
N ALA A 117 9.84 20.61 4.99
CA ALA A 117 10.82 19.60 4.61
C ALA A 117 12.20 19.87 5.22
N ALA A 118 12.64 21.14 5.22
CA ALA A 118 13.91 21.56 5.80
C ALA A 118 14.00 21.25 7.31
N GLU A 119 12.93 21.46 8.07
CA GLU A 119 12.90 21.13 9.50
C GLU A 119 12.96 19.62 9.79
N LEU A 120 12.64 18.77 8.82
CA LEU A 120 12.72 17.30 8.97
C LEU A 120 14.08 16.72 8.56
N HIS A 121 14.97 17.54 7.98
CA HIS A 121 16.21 17.08 7.36
C HIS A 121 17.09 16.26 8.31
N ASP A 122 17.29 16.75 9.53
CA ASP A 122 18.15 16.09 10.53
C ASP A 122 17.40 15.01 11.34
N HIS A 123 16.13 14.78 11.03
CA HIS A 123 15.24 13.86 11.75
C HIS A 123 14.66 12.74 10.87
N VAL A 124 15.16 12.55 9.64
CA VAL A 124 14.62 11.54 8.71
C VAL A 124 14.57 10.15 9.31
N TRP A 125 15.66 9.71 9.96
CA TRP A 125 15.72 8.37 10.54
C TRP A 125 14.75 8.24 11.72
N ASP A 126 14.76 9.20 12.65
CA ASP A 126 13.85 9.22 13.79
C ASP A 126 12.39 9.23 13.34
N ALA A 127 12.07 10.02 12.31
CA ALA A 127 10.75 10.09 11.72
C ALA A 127 10.34 8.77 11.06
N THR A 128 11.27 8.09 10.37
CA THR A 128 11.07 6.75 9.78
C THR A 128 10.71 5.70 10.84
N CYS A 129 11.27 5.84 12.04
CA CYS A 129 11.06 4.92 13.16
C CYS A 129 9.90 5.32 14.09
N CYS A 130 9.38 6.54 13.98
CA CYS A 130 8.34 7.06 14.87
C CYS A 130 6.92 6.61 14.47
N PRO A 131 6.04 6.22 15.40
CA PRO A 131 4.64 5.87 15.13
C PRO A 131 3.79 7.01 14.55
N HIS A 132 4.23 8.26 14.72
CA HIS A 132 3.50 9.46 14.28
C HIS A 132 4.20 10.14 13.10
N ALA A 133 5.49 10.46 13.25
CA ALA A 133 6.24 11.22 12.24
C ALA A 133 6.44 10.46 10.92
N ASN A 134 6.33 9.12 10.91
CA ASN A 134 6.35 8.36 9.64
C ASN A 134 5.20 8.77 8.70
N HIS A 135 4.07 9.22 9.24
CA HIS A 135 2.96 9.70 8.42
C HIS A 135 3.27 11.04 7.77
N VAL A 136 3.99 11.91 8.51
CA VAL A 136 4.47 13.20 7.99
C VAL A 136 5.47 12.97 6.86
N LEU A 137 6.47 12.09 7.04
CA LEU A 137 7.39 11.75 5.95
C LEU A 137 6.69 11.19 4.72
N GLN A 138 5.68 10.32 4.89
CA GLN A 138 4.89 9.82 3.76
C GLN A 138 4.16 10.93 3.02
N LYS A 139 3.65 11.96 3.72
CA LYS A 139 3.03 13.13 3.09
C LYS A 139 4.05 14.00 2.37
N CYS A 140 5.24 14.20 2.95
CA CYS A 140 6.34 14.88 2.25
C CYS A 140 6.68 14.14 0.95
N ILE A 141 6.84 12.82 0.99
CA ILE A 141 7.14 12.01 -0.21
C ILE A 141 6.06 12.14 -1.29
N ALA A 142 4.79 12.24 -0.89
CA ALA A 142 3.69 12.38 -1.85
C ALA A 142 3.52 13.81 -2.39
N ALA A 143 4.07 14.83 -1.72
CA ALA A 143 3.84 16.24 -2.05
C ALA A 143 5.04 16.93 -2.72
N LEU A 144 6.27 16.48 -2.44
CA LEU A 144 7.50 17.05 -2.99
C LEU A 144 7.83 16.46 -4.35
N SER A 145 8.65 17.18 -5.13
CA SER A 145 9.24 16.63 -6.35
C SER A 145 10.33 15.60 -6.00
N PRO A 146 10.68 14.68 -6.92
CA PRO A 146 11.75 13.73 -6.69
C PRO A 146 13.07 14.39 -6.25
N GLU A 147 13.44 15.53 -6.83
CA GLU A 147 14.66 16.26 -6.50
C GLU A 147 14.68 16.71 -5.03
N ASP A 148 13.55 17.22 -4.53
CA ASP A 148 13.40 17.69 -3.15
C ASP A 148 13.33 16.53 -2.14
N LEU A 149 13.22 15.27 -2.59
CA LEU A 149 13.25 14.08 -1.74
C LEU A 149 14.66 13.53 -1.51
N GLN A 150 15.69 14.13 -2.12
CA GLN A 150 17.05 13.59 -2.06
C GLN A 150 17.57 13.44 -0.63
N PHE A 151 17.22 14.36 0.28
CA PHE A 151 17.63 14.29 1.68
C PHE A 151 17.16 13.01 2.39
N ILE A 152 15.97 12.50 2.05
CA ILE A 152 15.44 11.24 2.60
C ILE A 152 16.25 10.06 2.04
N VAL A 153 16.50 10.08 0.74
CA VAL A 153 17.25 9.04 0.03
C VAL A 153 18.70 8.97 0.54
N ASP A 154 19.35 10.11 0.74
CA ASP A 154 20.71 10.22 1.24
C ASP A 154 20.84 9.63 2.64
N VAL A 155 19.88 9.90 3.53
CA VAL A 155 19.87 9.29 4.87
C VAL A 155 19.67 7.78 4.78
N LEU A 156 18.68 7.30 4.03
CA LEU A 156 18.40 5.86 3.97
C LEU A 156 19.44 5.05 3.20
N THR A 157 20.25 5.68 2.35
CA THR A 157 21.35 5.05 1.63
C THR A 157 22.63 4.96 2.47
N LYS A 158 22.70 5.64 3.62
CA LYS A 158 23.83 5.50 4.54
C LYS A 158 23.84 4.13 5.20
N GLU A 159 25.02 3.53 5.22
CA GLU A 159 25.31 2.28 5.94
C GLU A 159 24.33 1.14 5.58
N ARG A 160 23.53 0.69 6.56
CA ARG A 160 22.54 -0.39 6.42
C ARG A 160 21.11 0.12 6.66
N LEU A 161 20.87 1.43 6.61
CA LEU A 161 19.58 2.00 7.00
C LEU A 161 18.44 1.61 6.06
N ALA A 162 18.67 1.42 4.76
CA ALA A 162 17.67 0.89 3.83
C ALA A 162 17.12 -0.47 4.28
N VAL A 163 18.00 -1.40 4.64
CA VAL A 163 17.63 -2.75 5.11
C VAL A 163 16.92 -2.69 6.46
N GLN A 164 17.37 -1.82 7.36
CA GLN A 164 16.71 -1.61 8.65
C GLN A 164 15.31 -1.00 8.48
N ALA A 165 15.17 0.02 7.64
CA ALA A 165 13.89 0.65 7.31
C ALA A 165 12.92 -0.35 6.69
N ALA A 166 13.35 -1.14 5.70
CA ALA A 166 12.51 -2.15 5.06
C ALA A 166 11.99 -3.20 6.05
N ARG A 167 12.76 -3.49 7.10
CA ARG A 167 12.39 -4.42 8.17
C ARG A 167 11.71 -3.74 9.36
N HIS A 168 11.48 -2.43 9.31
CA HIS A 168 10.78 -1.70 10.36
C HIS A 168 9.26 -1.62 10.07
N LYS A 169 8.43 -1.69 11.13
CA LYS A 169 6.96 -1.66 11.02
C LYS A 169 6.40 -0.41 10.32
N TYR A 170 7.11 0.73 10.44
CA TYR A 170 6.76 1.98 9.79
C TYR A 170 7.70 2.29 8.62
N GLY A 171 8.98 1.97 8.77
CA GLY A 171 10.01 2.28 7.77
C GLY A 171 9.77 1.58 6.44
N CYS A 172 9.15 0.38 6.45
CA CYS A 172 8.83 -0.33 5.23
C CYS A 172 7.88 0.47 4.32
N ARG A 173 7.04 1.35 4.90
CA ARG A 173 6.16 2.25 4.17
C ARG A 173 6.91 3.41 3.55
N ILE A 174 7.92 3.95 4.25
CA ILE A 174 8.80 4.99 3.70
C ILE A 174 9.52 4.44 2.47
N VAL A 175 10.11 3.25 2.57
CA VAL A 175 10.79 2.61 1.44
C VAL A 175 9.83 2.36 0.26
N GLN A 176 8.61 1.88 0.51
CA GLN A 176 7.60 1.72 -0.54
C GLN A 176 7.25 3.06 -1.21
N ARG A 177 7.03 4.13 -0.45
CA ARG A 177 6.75 5.46 -1.02
C ARG A 177 7.91 5.97 -1.87
N LEU A 178 9.15 5.79 -1.46
CA LEU A 178 10.29 6.18 -2.28
C LEU A 178 10.35 5.40 -3.59
N ILE A 179 10.00 4.11 -3.60
CA ILE A 179 9.91 3.32 -4.84
C ILE A 179 8.81 3.85 -5.78
N GLU A 180 7.71 4.38 -5.25
CA GLU A 180 6.59 4.90 -6.06
C GLU A 180 6.83 6.30 -6.62
N TYR A 181 7.50 7.17 -5.85
CA TYR A 181 7.58 8.60 -6.16
C TYR A 181 8.96 9.06 -6.67
N CYS A 182 10.04 8.34 -6.36
CA CYS A 182 11.37 8.69 -6.82
C CYS A 182 11.72 7.99 -8.14
N SER A 183 12.62 8.60 -8.92
CA SER A 183 13.16 7.95 -10.11
C SER A 183 14.05 6.76 -9.73
N SER A 184 14.13 5.75 -10.60
CA SER A 184 14.96 4.55 -10.33
C SER A 184 16.44 4.87 -10.16
N VAL A 185 16.94 5.91 -10.84
CA VAL A 185 18.32 6.39 -10.70
C VAL A 185 18.54 6.98 -9.32
N GLN A 186 17.57 7.76 -8.83
CA GLN A 186 17.66 8.40 -7.52
C GLN A 186 17.78 7.38 -6.39
N ILE A 187 16.94 6.33 -6.42
CA ILE A 187 16.90 5.31 -5.38
C ILE A 187 17.78 4.10 -5.68
N GLU A 188 18.67 4.16 -6.68
CA GLU A 188 19.47 2.99 -7.07
C GLU A 188 20.27 2.45 -5.89
N GLY A 189 21.00 3.30 -5.16
CA GLY A 189 21.80 2.89 -4.01
C GLY A 189 20.97 2.22 -2.90
N LEU A 190 19.76 2.72 -2.66
CA LEU A 190 18.80 2.12 -1.75
C LEU A 190 18.36 0.73 -2.23
N LEU A 191 17.99 0.58 -3.50
CA LEU A 191 17.57 -0.70 -4.07
C LEU A 191 18.69 -1.73 -4.08
N ARG A 192 19.92 -1.31 -4.44
CA ARG A 192 21.13 -2.15 -4.41
C ARG A 192 21.41 -2.67 -2.99
N SER A 193 21.24 -1.83 -1.97
CA SER A 193 21.40 -2.21 -0.57
C SER A 193 20.38 -3.28 -0.14
N LEU A 194 19.15 -3.23 -0.64
CA LEU A 194 18.13 -4.25 -0.38
C LEU A 194 18.43 -5.56 -1.11
N LEU A 195 18.91 -5.47 -2.35
CA LEU A 195 19.33 -6.63 -3.16
C LEU A 195 20.54 -7.36 -2.58
N ALA A 196 21.42 -6.68 -1.85
CA ALA A 196 22.54 -7.33 -1.17
C ALA A 196 22.10 -8.27 -0.03
N GLU A 197 20.86 -8.14 0.46
CA GLU A 197 20.34 -8.83 1.64
C GLU A 197 18.99 -9.53 1.35
N VAL A 198 18.82 -10.08 0.14
CA VAL A 198 17.54 -10.65 -0.34
C VAL A 198 16.87 -11.61 0.65
N PRO A 199 17.54 -12.64 1.21
CA PRO A 199 16.89 -13.55 2.16
C PRO A 199 16.44 -12.84 3.42
N LEU A 200 17.28 -11.94 3.94
CA LEU A 200 17.03 -11.21 5.17
C LEU A 200 15.81 -10.28 5.06
N VAL A 201 15.64 -9.62 3.90
CA VAL A 201 14.52 -8.72 3.65
C VAL A 201 13.26 -9.52 3.25
N SER A 202 13.39 -10.51 2.36
CA SER A 202 12.26 -11.27 1.81
C SER A 202 11.56 -12.15 2.85
N CYS A 203 12.31 -12.75 3.78
CA CYS A 203 11.77 -13.59 4.85
C CYS A 203 11.31 -12.78 6.09
N HIS A 204 11.26 -11.45 6.00
CA HIS A 204 10.86 -10.60 7.11
C HIS A 204 9.38 -10.24 7.05
N ALA A 205 8.70 -10.15 8.20
CA ALA A 205 7.27 -9.83 8.31
C ALA A 205 6.86 -8.49 7.67
N TYR A 206 7.77 -7.53 7.58
CA TYR A 206 7.58 -6.25 6.88
C TYR A 206 8.36 -6.15 5.56
N GLY A 207 9.58 -6.70 5.52
CA GLY A 207 10.49 -6.57 4.38
C GLY A 207 9.98 -7.28 3.13
N ASN A 208 9.21 -8.36 3.30
CA ASN A 208 8.58 -9.07 2.18
C ASN A 208 7.69 -8.15 1.34
N TYR A 209 7.03 -7.16 1.96
CA TYR A 209 6.20 -6.21 1.22
C TYR A 209 7.06 -5.24 0.40
N VAL A 210 8.23 -4.86 0.90
CA VAL A 210 9.19 -4.04 0.14
C VAL A 210 9.69 -4.80 -1.07
N MET A 211 10.09 -6.06 -0.93
CA MET A 211 10.57 -6.87 -2.06
C MET A 211 9.48 -7.10 -3.12
N GLN A 212 8.24 -7.37 -2.70
CA GLN A 212 7.09 -7.44 -3.60
C GLN A 212 6.85 -6.13 -4.34
N HIS A 213 7.05 -5.00 -3.67
CA HIS A 213 6.89 -3.68 -4.25
C HIS A 213 7.98 -3.37 -5.30
N ILE A 214 9.24 -3.75 -5.03
CA ILE A 214 10.31 -3.67 -6.04
C ILE A 214 9.95 -4.53 -7.27
N LEU A 215 9.45 -5.75 -7.06
CA LEU A 215 9.01 -6.64 -8.14
C LEU A 215 7.86 -6.06 -8.98
N GLN A 216 7.04 -5.16 -8.43
CA GLN A 216 5.87 -4.60 -9.11
C GLN A 216 6.13 -3.24 -9.76
N HIS A 217 7.06 -2.45 -9.22
CA HIS A 217 7.19 -1.03 -9.57
C HIS A 217 8.61 -0.61 -10.00
N SER A 218 9.64 -1.43 -9.76
CA SER A 218 11.02 -1.08 -10.06
C SER A 218 11.50 -1.66 -11.40
N PRO A 219 12.33 -0.93 -12.17
CA PRO A 219 13.02 -1.50 -13.34
C PRO A 219 14.04 -2.59 -12.95
N LEU A 220 14.43 -2.70 -11.67
CA LEU A 220 15.33 -3.77 -11.19
C LEU A 220 14.61 -5.12 -11.01
N GLN A 221 13.37 -5.27 -11.47
CA GLN A 221 12.56 -6.49 -11.33
C GLN A 221 13.32 -7.76 -11.77
N SER A 222 14.02 -7.72 -12.91
CA SER A 222 14.78 -8.87 -13.42
C SER A 222 15.95 -9.24 -12.52
N GLU A 223 16.64 -8.24 -11.96
CA GLU A 223 17.76 -8.46 -11.04
C GLU A 223 17.28 -9.02 -9.69
N VAL A 224 16.13 -8.55 -9.19
CA VAL A 224 15.48 -9.17 -8.03
C VAL A 224 15.17 -10.63 -8.32
N CYS A 225 14.58 -10.96 -9.48
CA CYS A 225 14.27 -12.34 -9.85
C CYS A 225 15.54 -13.20 -9.85
N GLN A 226 16.63 -12.73 -10.44
CA GLN A 226 17.92 -13.43 -10.44
C GLN A 226 18.45 -13.65 -9.01
N ALA A 227 18.39 -12.65 -8.15
CA ALA A 227 18.80 -12.79 -6.75
C ALA A 227 17.91 -13.77 -5.96
N LEU A 228 16.61 -13.88 -6.29
CA LEU A 228 15.73 -14.89 -5.68
C LEU A 228 16.13 -16.32 -6.08
N GLU A 229 16.61 -16.53 -7.32
CA GLU A 229 17.05 -17.85 -7.81
C GLU A 229 18.16 -18.44 -6.92
N GLU A 230 19.10 -17.60 -6.46
CA GLU A 230 20.23 -18.01 -5.61
C GLU A 230 19.80 -18.42 -4.18
N HIS A 231 18.58 -18.07 -3.78
CA HIS A 231 18.11 -18.22 -2.40
C HIS A 231 16.80 -19.01 -2.27
N LEU A 232 16.36 -19.70 -3.33
CA LEU A 232 15.10 -20.45 -3.38
C LEU A 232 14.88 -21.41 -2.21
N ASN A 233 15.93 -22.05 -1.70
CA ASN A 233 15.82 -22.97 -0.56
C ASN A 233 15.37 -22.26 0.73
N ALA A 234 15.98 -21.13 1.06
CA ALA A 234 15.60 -20.32 2.22
C ALA A 234 14.20 -19.71 2.02
N LEU A 235 13.96 -19.12 0.85
CA LEU A 235 12.71 -18.43 0.54
C LEU A 235 11.51 -19.37 0.54
N SER A 236 11.61 -20.54 -0.07
CA SER A 236 10.51 -21.52 -0.12
C SER A 236 10.19 -22.17 1.24
N SER A 237 11.13 -22.12 2.18
CA SER A 237 10.95 -22.67 3.53
C SER A 237 10.32 -21.68 4.50
N ASP A 238 10.29 -20.40 4.16
CA ASP A 238 9.68 -19.32 4.94
C ASP A 238 8.35 -18.87 4.33
N GLN A 239 7.38 -18.49 5.18
CA GLN A 239 6.05 -18.09 4.69
C GLN A 239 6.06 -16.73 3.96
N TYR A 240 6.95 -15.81 4.37
CA TYR A 240 7.10 -14.50 3.75
C TYR A 240 7.97 -14.60 2.50
N GLY A 241 9.07 -15.35 2.56
CA GLY A 241 9.89 -15.68 1.40
C GLY A 241 9.08 -16.33 0.28
N ALA A 242 8.20 -17.29 0.61
CA ALA A 242 7.31 -17.93 -0.35
C ALA A 242 6.32 -16.93 -0.98
N ALA A 243 5.88 -15.91 -0.23
CA ALA A 243 5.05 -14.83 -0.77
C ALA A 243 5.81 -13.97 -1.80
N VAL A 244 7.08 -13.66 -1.53
CA VAL A 244 7.95 -12.92 -2.47
C VAL A 244 8.16 -13.72 -3.76
N VAL A 245 8.47 -15.02 -3.65
CA VAL A 245 8.60 -15.91 -4.82
C VAL A 245 7.28 -15.98 -5.61
N SER A 246 6.15 -16.06 -4.92
CA SER A 246 4.85 -16.04 -5.58
C SER A 246 4.57 -14.72 -6.28
N CYS A 247 4.93 -13.58 -5.68
CA CYS A 247 4.82 -12.29 -6.34
C CYS A 247 5.66 -12.27 -7.61
N ALA A 248 6.94 -12.66 -7.53
CA ALA A 248 7.84 -12.71 -8.70
C ALA A 248 7.25 -13.58 -9.82
N MET A 249 6.76 -14.78 -9.49
CA MET A 249 6.11 -15.66 -10.46
C MET A 249 4.83 -15.04 -11.05
N THR A 250 4.09 -14.18 -10.33
CA THR A 250 2.84 -13.60 -10.87
C THR A 250 2.99 -12.26 -11.56
N SER A 251 3.99 -11.44 -11.18
CA SER A 251 4.11 -10.05 -11.63
C SER A 251 5.32 -9.81 -12.54
N ALA A 252 6.31 -10.70 -12.56
CA ALA A 252 7.51 -10.47 -13.34
C ALA A 252 7.30 -10.71 -14.85
N SER A 253 8.19 -10.15 -15.66
CA SER A 253 8.22 -10.39 -17.10
C SER A 253 8.33 -11.89 -17.41
N ARG A 254 7.70 -12.35 -18.50
CA ARG A 254 7.73 -13.77 -18.91
C ARG A 254 9.15 -14.36 -18.92
N PRO A 255 10.20 -13.69 -19.44
CA PRO A 255 11.57 -14.21 -19.38
C PRO A 255 12.08 -14.46 -17.95
N SER A 256 11.86 -13.51 -17.04
CA SER A 256 12.28 -13.64 -15.63
C SER A 256 11.53 -14.78 -14.93
N ARG A 257 10.23 -14.90 -15.19
CA ARG A 257 9.41 -16.01 -14.66
C ARG A 257 9.85 -17.37 -15.18
N LEU A 258 10.21 -17.45 -16.47
CA LEU A 258 10.70 -18.69 -17.07
C LEU A 258 12.05 -19.10 -16.49
N SER A 259 12.96 -18.13 -16.26
CA SER A 259 14.24 -18.37 -15.60
C SER A 259 14.04 -18.89 -14.17
N LEU A 260 13.21 -18.19 -13.39
CA LEU A 260 12.89 -18.55 -12.00
C LEU A 260 12.19 -19.92 -11.92
N ALA A 261 11.27 -20.23 -12.83
CA ALA A 261 10.60 -21.53 -12.89
C ALA A 261 11.59 -22.67 -13.15
N ARG A 262 12.54 -22.48 -14.08
CA ARG A 262 13.60 -23.45 -14.35
C ARG A 262 14.55 -23.61 -13.15
N ALA A 263 14.85 -22.54 -12.43
CA ALA A 263 15.62 -22.62 -11.19
C ALA A 263 14.87 -23.42 -10.11
N ILE A 264 13.56 -23.21 -9.96
CA ILE A 264 12.70 -24.00 -9.05
C ILE A 264 12.68 -25.49 -9.45
N LEU A 265 12.65 -25.81 -10.74
CA LEU A 265 12.66 -27.20 -11.21
C LEU A 265 13.93 -27.97 -10.90
N LYS A 266 15.08 -27.30 -10.91
CA LYS A 266 16.37 -27.94 -10.55
C LYS A 266 16.37 -28.46 -9.11
N GLU A 267 15.49 -27.93 -8.26
CA GLU A 267 15.37 -28.29 -6.85
C GLU A 267 13.94 -28.76 -6.53
N PRO A 268 13.58 -30.03 -6.79
CA PRO A 268 12.22 -30.54 -6.59
C PRO A 268 11.64 -30.23 -5.19
N SER A 269 12.49 -30.21 -4.17
CA SER A 269 12.09 -29.88 -2.79
C SER A 269 11.51 -28.45 -2.66
N VAL A 270 12.02 -27.49 -3.44
CA VAL A 270 11.52 -26.10 -3.50
C VAL A 270 10.11 -26.08 -4.06
N LEU A 271 9.88 -26.73 -5.22
CA LEU A 271 8.55 -26.79 -5.84
C LEU A 271 7.51 -27.39 -4.89
N ILE A 272 7.86 -28.49 -4.21
CA ILE A 272 6.94 -29.14 -3.27
C ILE A 272 6.68 -28.29 -2.03
N ARG A 273 7.69 -27.59 -1.48
CA ARG A 273 7.49 -26.65 -0.36
C ARG A 273 6.57 -25.49 -0.74
N LEU A 274 6.80 -24.89 -1.91
CA LEU A 274 5.94 -23.83 -2.44
C LEU A 274 4.51 -24.34 -2.61
N ALA A 275 4.31 -25.48 -3.28
CA ALA A 275 3.00 -26.07 -3.52
C ALA A 275 2.22 -26.35 -2.21
N CYS A 276 2.91 -26.74 -1.14
CA CYS A 276 2.29 -27.04 0.15
C CYS A 276 2.05 -25.80 1.03
N SER A 277 2.49 -24.61 0.63
CA SER A 277 2.47 -23.38 1.44
C SER A 277 1.28 -22.47 1.11
N ARG A 278 0.76 -21.76 2.12
CA ARG A 278 -0.30 -20.74 1.97
C ARG A 278 0.05 -19.70 0.93
N HIS A 279 1.29 -19.21 0.96
CA HIS A 279 1.75 -18.12 0.10
C HIS A 279 2.54 -18.63 -1.10
N GLY A 280 3.05 -19.86 -1.07
CA GLY A 280 3.82 -20.43 -2.17
C GLY A 280 3.00 -21.14 -3.25
N HIS A 281 1.79 -21.64 -2.93
CA HIS A 281 1.05 -22.45 -3.90
C HIS A 281 0.68 -21.73 -5.22
N PRO A 282 0.43 -20.41 -5.27
CA PRO A 282 0.22 -19.74 -6.56
C PRO A 282 1.51 -19.75 -7.41
N ALA A 283 2.69 -19.61 -6.77
CA ALA A 283 3.98 -19.75 -7.45
C ALA A 283 4.13 -21.14 -8.09
N ALA A 284 3.77 -22.21 -7.36
CA ALA A 284 3.87 -23.58 -7.87
C ALA A 284 2.95 -23.84 -9.07
N ARG A 285 1.75 -23.24 -9.09
CA ARG A 285 0.87 -23.29 -10.26
C ARG A 285 1.51 -22.57 -11.44
N GLU A 286 2.00 -21.36 -11.20
CA GLU A 286 2.58 -20.53 -12.24
C GLU A 286 3.86 -21.12 -12.83
N VAL A 287 4.63 -21.90 -12.06
CA VAL A 287 5.74 -22.70 -12.57
C VAL A 287 5.25 -23.63 -13.69
N VAL A 288 4.16 -24.38 -13.46
CA VAL A 288 3.63 -25.29 -14.49
C VAL A 288 3.07 -24.52 -15.70
N GLU A 289 2.42 -23.38 -15.48
CA GLU A 289 1.83 -22.57 -16.54
C GLU A 289 2.86 -21.88 -17.44
N VAL A 290 3.94 -21.35 -16.86
CA VAL A 290 4.95 -20.58 -17.63
C VAL A 290 5.91 -21.47 -18.40
N LEU A 291 6.11 -22.71 -17.96
CA LEU A 291 7.02 -23.64 -18.59
C LEU A 291 6.43 -24.24 -19.88
N ASP A 292 7.28 -24.36 -20.88
CA ASP A 292 7.00 -25.12 -22.10
C ASP A 292 7.50 -26.58 -21.95
N SER A 293 7.10 -27.46 -22.87
CA SER A 293 7.67 -28.83 -22.92
C SER A 293 9.16 -28.78 -23.31
N PRO A 294 10.04 -29.62 -22.73
CA PRO A 294 9.77 -30.73 -21.81
C PRO A 294 9.69 -30.33 -20.32
N ASP A 295 10.12 -29.14 -19.95
CA ASP A 295 10.21 -28.69 -18.55
C ASP A 295 8.86 -28.78 -17.81
N ARG A 296 7.76 -28.44 -18.48
CA ARG A 296 6.41 -28.58 -17.92
C ARG A 296 6.06 -30.02 -17.55
N MET A 297 6.46 -31.00 -18.38
CA MET A 297 6.22 -32.42 -18.09
C MET A 297 7.00 -32.88 -16.87
N GLU A 298 8.23 -32.38 -16.71
CA GLU A 298 9.04 -32.66 -15.53
C GLU A 298 8.42 -32.05 -14.26
N ALA A 299 7.90 -30.81 -14.34
CA ALA A 299 7.16 -30.18 -13.25
C ALA A 299 5.98 -31.03 -12.78
N LEU A 300 5.15 -31.49 -13.73
CA LEU A 300 4.00 -32.34 -13.46
C LEU A 300 4.42 -33.70 -12.88
N ARG A 301 5.51 -34.30 -13.38
CA ARG A 301 6.07 -35.54 -12.83
C ARG A 301 6.54 -35.38 -11.39
N ILE A 302 7.22 -34.29 -11.06
CA ILE A 302 7.64 -33.97 -9.68
C ILE A 302 6.42 -33.84 -8.76
N LEU A 303 5.38 -33.13 -9.19
CA LEU A 303 4.13 -32.99 -8.41
C LEU A 303 3.41 -34.34 -8.25
N GLY A 304 3.28 -35.11 -9.34
CA GLY A 304 2.63 -36.43 -9.37
C GLY A 304 3.31 -37.46 -8.47
N THR A 305 4.64 -37.51 -8.47
CA THR A 305 5.41 -38.40 -7.57
C THR A 305 5.32 -37.99 -6.09
N ASN A 306 4.87 -36.78 -5.79
CA ASN A 306 4.73 -36.24 -4.42
C ASN A 306 3.28 -36.06 -3.98
N GLN A 307 2.31 -36.71 -4.64
CA GLN A 307 0.88 -36.62 -4.37
C GLN A 307 0.51 -36.84 -2.88
N THR A 308 1.10 -37.83 -2.23
CA THR A 308 0.85 -38.10 -0.79
C THR A 308 1.14 -36.89 0.08
N ARG A 309 2.21 -36.12 -0.23
CA ARG A 309 2.57 -34.91 0.52
C ARG A 309 1.65 -33.74 0.18
N LEU A 310 1.32 -33.56 -1.11
CA LEU A 310 0.43 -32.50 -1.57
C LEU A 310 -0.98 -32.64 -0.95
N LEU A 311 -1.54 -33.84 -0.96
CA LEU A 311 -2.90 -34.10 -0.46
C LEU A 311 -3.06 -33.86 1.05
N ARG A 312 -1.97 -33.97 1.82
CA ARG A 312 -1.92 -33.65 3.26
C ARG A 312 -1.99 -32.15 3.54
N SER A 313 -1.54 -31.30 2.61
CA SER A 313 -1.63 -29.84 2.75
C SER A 313 -2.95 -29.31 2.17
N ARG A 314 -3.59 -28.37 2.89
CA ARG A 314 -4.76 -27.62 2.37
C ARG A 314 -4.45 -26.97 1.02
N TYR A 315 -3.26 -26.40 0.88
CA TYR A 315 -2.82 -25.69 -0.31
C TYR A 315 -2.26 -26.65 -1.36
N GLY A 316 -1.59 -27.72 -0.91
CA GLY A 316 -1.10 -28.77 -1.80
C GLY A 316 -2.23 -29.45 -2.58
N ARG A 317 -3.41 -29.65 -1.99
CA ARG A 317 -4.61 -30.14 -2.70
C ARG A 317 -5.03 -29.30 -3.90
N ILE A 318 -4.76 -27.99 -3.88
CA ILE A 318 -5.09 -27.09 -5.01
C ILE A 318 -4.13 -27.35 -6.18
N VAL A 319 -2.85 -27.61 -5.88
CA VAL A 319 -1.81 -27.87 -6.89
C VAL A 319 -1.85 -29.32 -7.38
N ALA A 320 -2.25 -30.26 -6.51
CA ALA A 320 -2.34 -31.69 -6.82
C ALA A 320 -3.26 -32.01 -8.01
N GLY A 321 -4.28 -31.18 -8.26
CA GLY A 321 -5.20 -31.36 -9.39
C GLY A 321 -4.61 -30.99 -10.75
N MET A 322 -3.36 -30.51 -10.80
CA MET A 322 -2.67 -30.15 -12.05
C MET A 322 -1.88 -31.31 -12.65
N SER A 323 -1.48 -32.30 -11.84
CA SER A 323 -0.66 -33.45 -12.23
C SER A 323 -1.47 -34.72 -12.41
#